data_AF-A0A963WEM9-F1
#
_entry.id   AF-A0A963WEM9-F1
#
_cell.length_a   1.000
_cell.length_b   1.000
_cell.length_c   1.000
_cell.angle_alpha   90.00
_cell.angle_beta   90.00
_cell.angle_gamma   90.00
#
_symmetry.space_group_name_H-M   'P 1'
#
loop_
_entity.id
_entity.type
_entity.pdbx_description
1 polymer ?
#
loop_
_entity_poly.entity_id
_entity_poly.type
_entity_poly.pdbx_seq_one_letter_code
_entity_poly.pdbx_strand_id
1 'polypeptide(L)'
;LLDTCQTGMGSRLLKSWLLAPPCDRAVARERLGAIGALQAGEAWQRLRARLKGTSDVERITARLALAQVRPRELVALRTSLQKQELLAAVPQGPEALLT
;
A
#
# COMPACT_ATOMS: atom_id res chain seq x y z
N LEU A 1 19.68 1.13 3.52
CA LEU A 1 18.56 0.31 4.02
C LEU A 1 17.47 0.28 2.94
N LEU A 2 16.89 -0.90 2.66
CA LEU A 2 15.93 -1.10 1.55
C LEU A 2 14.51 -0.62 1.86
N ASP A 3 14.09 -0.69 3.12
CA ASP A 3 12.74 -0.27 3.52
C ASP A 3 12.65 1.25 3.62
N THR A 4 11.89 1.83 2.70
CA THR A 4 11.51 3.25 2.71
C THR A 4 10.00 3.42 2.54
N CYS A 5 9.22 2.39 2.89
CA CYS A 5 7.76 2.45 2.74
C CYS A 5 7.14 3.53 3.63
N GLN A 6 6.07 4.17 3.13
CA GLN A 6 5.39 5.28 3.83
C GLN A 6 4.35 4.80 4.85
N THR A 7 4.06 3.50 4.89
CA THR A 7 3.03 2.90 5.72
C THR A 7 3.54 1.61 6.36
N GLY A 8 3.06 1.30 7.56
CA GLY A 8 3.42 0.06 8.26
C GLY A 8 3.00 -1.20 7.50
N MET A 9 1.85 -1.17 6.80
CA MET A 9 1.43 -2.28 5.93
C MET A 9 2.38 -2.49 4.75
N GLY A 10 2.89 -1.40 4.15
CA GLY A 10 3.86 -1.48 3.05
C GLY A 10 5.20 -2.08 3.48
N SER A 11 5.73 -1.65 4.63
CA SER A 11 6.94 -2.22 5.21
C SER A 11 6.80 -3.72 5.49
N ARG A 12 5.64 -4.17 5.98
CA ARG A 12 5.37 -5.60 6.19
C ARG A 12 5.27 -6.38 4.88
N LEU A 13 4.60 -5.82 3.87
CA LEU A 13 4.51 -6.43 2.55
C LEU A 13 5.91 -6.59 1.94
N LEU A 14 6.73 -5.54 1.97
CA LEU A 14 8.12 -5.61 1.50
C LEU A 14 8.92 -6.67 2.24
N LYS A 15 8.80 -6.72 3.57
CA LYS A 15 9.46 -7.75 4.39
C LYS A 15 9.00 -9.16 3.98
N SER A 16 7.71 -9.35 3.73
CA SER A 16 7.17 -10.66 3.29
C SER A 16 7.78 -11.10 1.97
N TRP A 17 7.92 -10.20 0.99
CA TRP A 17 8.51 -10.50 -0.31
C TRP A 17 10.00 -10.82 -0.22
N LEU A 18 10.72 -10.17 0.69
CA LEU A 18 12.15 -10.44 0.91
C LEU A 18 12.38 -11.78 1.61
N LEU A 19 11.45 -12.20 2.49
CA LEU A 19 11.53 -13.47 3.20
C LEU A 19 11.02 -14.67 2.37
N ALA A 20 10.04 -14.42 1.49
CA ALA A 20 9.41 -15.43 0.65
C ALA A 20 9.20 -14.87 -0.77
N PRO A 21 10.27 -14.83 -1.59
CA PRO A 21 10.16 -14.34 -2.96
C PRO A 21 9.28 -15.29 -3.80
N PRO A 22 8.34 -14.76 -4.61
CA PRO A 22 7.52 -15.59 -5.48
C PRO A 22 8.36 -16.24 -6.58
N CYS A 23 8.12 -17.52 -6.85
CA CYS A 23 8.81 -18.27 -7.92
C CYS A 23 8.24 -17.97 -9.32
N ASP A 24 7.06 -17.35 -9.40
CA ASP A 24 6.42 -17.01 -10.66
C ASP A 24 7.07 -15.78 -11.31
N ARG A 25 7.54 -15.96 -12.55
CA ARG A 25 8.16 -14.90 -13.35
C ARG A 25 7.16 -13.83 -13.78
N ALA A 26 5.87 -14.16 -13.89
CA ALA A 26 4.83 -13.19 -14.24
C ALA A 26 4.77 -12.07 -13.18
N VAL A 27 4.73 -12.44 -11.90
CA VAL A 27 4.72 -11.51 -10.76
C VAL A 27 5.93 -10.58 -10.78
N ALA A 28 7.12 -11.11 -11.06
CA ALA A 28 8.33 -10.29 -11.15
C ALA A 28 8.24 -9.27 -12.30
N ARG A 29 7.74 -9.66 -13.48
CA ARG A 29 7.56 -8.77 -14.63
C ARG A 29 6.54 -7.67 -14.36
N GLU A 30 5.43 -8.00 -13.74
CA GLU A 30 4.38 -7.04 -13.38
C GLU A 30 4.90 -5.99 -12.37
N ARG A 31 5.64 -6.44 -11.35
CA ARG A 31 6.29 -5.52 -10.39
C ARG A 31 7.28 -4.58 -11.06
N LEU A 32 8.11 -5.10 -11.97
CA LEU A 32 9.05 -4.27 -12.73
C LEU A 32 8.31 -3.26 -13.64
N GLY A 33 7.24 -3.70 -14.30
CA GLY A 33 6.39 -2.82 -15.11
C GLY A 33 5.76 -1.69 -14.28
N ALA A 34 5.25 -2.01 -13.09
CA ALA A 34 4.71 -1.03 -12.16
C ALA A 34 5.77 -0.03 -11.66
N ILE A 35 6.97 -0.51 -11.32
CA ILE A 35 8.11 0.35 -10.94
C ILE A 35 8.45 1.31 -12.09
N GLY A 36 8.56 0.79 -13.32
CA GLY A 36 8.84 1.60 -14.50
C GLY A 36 7.77 2.68 -14.74
N ALA A 37 6.49 2.34 -14.61
CA ALA A 37 5.38 3.29 -14.75
C ALA A 37 5.42 4.39 -13.68
N LEU A 38 5.79 4.06 -12.44
CA LEU A 38 5.90 5.04 -11.35
C LEU A 38 7.14 5.93 -11.46
N GLN A 39 8.23 5.41 -12.04
CA GLN A 39 9.46 6.16 -12.30
C GLN A 39 9.30 7.15 -13.47
N ALA A 40 8.30 6.97 -14.33
CA ALA A 40 8.00 7.92 -15.39
C ALA A 40 7.44 9.23 -14.78
N GLY A 41 8.30 10.24 -14.67
CA GLY A 41 7.94 11.56 -14.15
C GLY A 41 7.82 11.63 -12.63
N GLU A 42 6.89 12.43 -12.13
CA GLU A 42 6.74 12.72 -10.70
C GLU A 42 5.65 11.90 -9.98
N ALA A 43 5.16 10.83 -10.63
CA ALA A 43 4.05 10.03 -10.11
C ALA A 43 4.40 9.39 -8.75
N TRP A 44 5.61 8.86 -8.59
CA TRP A 44 6.01 8.20 -7.35
C TRP A 44 6.14 9.17 -6.17
N GLN A 45 6.66 10.39 -6.36
CA GLN A 45 6.77 11.38 -5.27
C GLN A 45 5.38 11.79 -4.78
N ARG A 46 4.46 12.07 -5.71
CA ARG A 46 3.06 12.43 -5.37
C ARG A 46 2.37 11.29 -4.64
N LEU A 47 2.54 10.06 -5.10
CA LEU A 47 1.97 8.88 -4.45
C LEU A 47 2.50 8.72 -3.02
N ARG A 48 3.82 8.83 -2.81
CA ARG A 48 4.41 8.77 -1.46
C ARG A 48 3.91 9.86 -0.52
N ALA A 49 3.77 11.09 -1.02
CA ALA A 49 3.26 12.19 -0.23
C ALA A 49 1.83 11.91 0.23
N ARG A 50 0.98 11.36 -0.65
CA ARG A 50 -0.41 10.99 -0.34
C ARG A 50 -0.52 9.79 0.61
N LEU A 51 0.37 8.80 0.48
CA LEU A 51 0.40 7.64 1.37
C LEU A 51 0.88 7.99 2.79
N LYS A 52 1.64 9.08 2.96
CA LYS A 52 2.17 9.48 4.27
C LYS A 52 1.05 9.74 5.28
N GLY A 53 1.19 9.14 6.46
CA GLY A 53 0.20 9.26 7.53
C GLY A 53 -1.13 8.56 7.21
N THR A 54 -1.13 7.57 6.31
CA THR A 54 -2.21 6.59 6.19
C THR A 54 -2.08 5.61 7.34
N SER A 55 -3.20 5.28 7.99
CA SER A 55 -3.24 4.31 9.07
C SER A 55 -3.00 2.89 8.58
N ASP A 56 -2.75 1.98 9.51
CA ASP A 56 -2.55 0.56 9.22
C ASP A 56 -3.90 -0.14 8.96
N VAL A 57 -4.49 0.13 7.79
CA VAL A 57 -5.82 -0.36 7.38
C VAL A 57 -5.92 -1.88 7.51
N GLU A 58 -4.94 -2.64 7.01
CA GLU A 58 -4.92 -4.11 7.09
C GLU A 58 -5.14 -4.60 8.54
N ARG A 59 -4.38 -4.06 9.50
CA ARG A 59 -4.48 -4.44 10.91
C ARG A 59 -5.77 -3.95 11.56
N ILE A 60 -6.24 -2.76 11.21
CA ILE A 60 -7.50 -2.22 11.72
C ILE A 60 -8.66 -3.09 11.24
N THR A 61 -8.68 -3.49 9.97
CA THR A 61 -9.71 -4.38 9.40
C THR A 61 -9.67 -5.76 10.04
N ALA A 62 -8.48 -6.33 10.27
CA ALA A 62 -8.35 -7.60 10.99
C ALA A 62 -8.93 -7.52 12.42
N ARG A 63 -8.67 -6.41 13.14
CA ARG A 63 -9.22 -6.19 14.49
C ARG A 63 -10.72 -5.88 14.48
N LEU A 64 -11.21 -5.23 13.44
CA LEU A 64 -12.63 -4.99 13.23
C LEU A 64 -13.38 -6.31 13.03
N ALA A 65 -12.86 -7.21 12.20
CA ALA A 65 -13.42 -8.55 11.98
C ALA A 65 -13.51 -9.38 13.27
N LEU A 66 -12.58 -9.16 14.20
CA LEU A 66 -12.56 -9.79 15.52
C LEU A 66 -13.36 -9.03 16.59
N ALA A 67 -14.08 -7.94 16.23
CA ALA A 67 -14.78 -7.05 17.16
C ALA A 67 -13.88 -6.46 18.27
N GLN A 68 -12.57 -6.34 18.02
CA GLN A 68 -11.55 -5.83 18.95
C GLN A 68 -11.02 -4.45 18.56
N VAL A 69 -11.67 -3.76 17.62
CA VAL A 69 -11.26 -2.43 17.15
C VAL A 69 -11.53 -1.37 18.22
N ARG A 70 -10.63 -0.40 18.40
CA ARG A 70 -10.84 0.74 19.31
C ARG A 70 -11.45 1.94 18.55
N PRO A 71 -12.22 2.82 19.22
CA PRO A 71 -12.79 4.00 18.58
C PRO A 71 -11.78 4.86 17.80
N ARG A 72 -10.58 5.06 18.36
CA ARG A 72 -9.49 5.81 17.70
C ARG A 72 -9.03 5.18 16.38
N GLU A 73 -9.13 3.86 16.25
CA GLU A 73 -8.75 3.14 15.04
C GLU A 73 -9.79 3.29 13.95
N LEU A 74 -11.08 3.32 14.32
CA LEU A 74 -12.16 3.64 13.38
C LEU A 74 -12.02 5.07 12.84
N VAL A 75 -11.67 6.03 13.70
CA VAL A 75 -11.37 7.40 13.27
C VAL A 75 -10.17 7.44 12.31
N ALA A 76 -9.09 6.72 12.64
CA ALA A 76 -7.91 6.65 11.78
C ALA A 76 -8.19 5.96 10.42
N LEU A 77 -9.03 4.91 10.43
CA LEU A 77 -9.52 4.23 9.25
C LEU A 77 -10.33 5.17 8.36
N ARG A 78 -11.32 5.87 8.92
CA ARG A 78 -12.10 6.89 8.20
C ARG A 78 -11.20 7.92 7.53
N THR A 79 -10.25 8.50 8.27
CA THR A 79 -9.30 9.48 7.72
C THR A 79 -8.44 8.88 6.60
N SER A 80 -8.09 7.60 6.70
CA SER A 80 -7.31 6.91 5.66
C SER A 80 -8.12 6.68 4.40
N LEU A 81 -9.40 6.29 4.54
CA LEU A 81 -10.33 6.12 3.42
C LEU A 81 -10.59 7.44 2.70
N GLN A 82 -10.80 8.53 3.43
CA GLN A 82 -10.95 9.88 2.85
C GLN A 82 -9.71 10.33 2.06
N LYS A 83 -8.50 9.96 2.52
CA LYS A 83 -7.27 10.19 1.76
C LYS A 83 -7.19 9.35 0.48
N GLN A 84 -7.78 8.16 0.46
CA GLN A 84 -7.80 7.28 -0.71
C GLN A 84 -8.77 7.74 -1.80
N GLU A 85 -9.90 8.37 -1.45
CA GLU A 85 -10.79 9.00 -2.45
C GLU A 85 -10.04 10.01 -3.33
N LEU A 86 -9.05 10.71 -2.76
CA LEU A 86 -8.16 11.62 -3.49
C LEU A 86 -7.15 10.90 -4.41
N LEU A 87 -6.89 9.61 -4.16
CA LEU A 87 -6.01 8.75 -4.96
C LEU A 87 -6.73 8.09 -6.14
N ALA A 88 -8.05 7.93 -6.10
CA ALA A 88 -8.84 7.33 -7.19
C ALA A 88 -8.78 8.13 -8.51
N ALA A 89 -8.33 9.40 -8.46
CA ALA A 89 -8.04 10.23 -9.63
C ALA A 89 -6.65 9.99 -10.27
N VAL A 90 -5.85 9.07 -9.73
CA VAL A 90 -4.55 8.64 -10.29
C VAL A 90 -4.82 7.42 -11.19
N PRO A 91 -4.15 7.27 -12.35
CA PRO A 91 -4.43 6.19 -13.29
C PRO A 91 -4.37 4.84 -12.58
N GLN A 92 -5.34 3.96 -12.88
CA GLN A 92 -5.38 2.61 -12.33
C GLN A 92 -4.06 1.91 -12.64
N GLY A 93 -3.32 1.56 -11.59
CA GLY A 93 -2.16 0.69 -11.71
C GLY A 93 -2.59 -0.73 -12.07
N PRO A 94 -1.69 -1.57 -12.58
CA PRO A 94 -2.01 -2.96 -12.89
C PRO A 94 -2.61 -3.67 -11.65
N GLU A 95 -3.76 -4.33 -11.86
CA GLU A 95 -4.55 -5.05 -10.85
C GLU A 95 -3.73 -6.03 -10.00
N ALA A 96 -2.64 -6.56 -10.57
CA ALA A 96 -1.68 -7.45 -9.92
C ALA A 96 -1.00 -6.88 -8.67
N LEU A 97 -1.07 -5.57 -8.42
CA LEU A 97 -0.55 -4.95 -7.20
C LEU A 97 -1.54 -4.99 -6.02
N LEU A 98 -2.77 -5.45 -6.24
CA LEU A 98 -3.84 -5.54 -5.24
C LEU A 98 -4.05 -6.95 -4.68
N THR A 99 -3.27 -7.93 -5.16
CA THR A 99 -3.31 -9.34 -4.72
C THR A 99 -2.08 -9.70 -3.89
#